data_AF-A0A938RNW9-F1
#
_entry.id   AF-A0A938RNW9-F1
#
_cell.length_a   1.000
_cell.length_b   1.000
_cell.length_c   1.000
_cell.angle_alpha   90.00
_cell.angle_beta   90.00
_cell.angle_gamma   90.00
#
_symmetry.space_group_name_H-M   'P 1'
#
loop_
_entity.id
_entity.type
_entity.pdbx_description
1 polymer ?
#
loop_
_entity_poly.entity_id
_entity_poly.type
_entity_poly.pdbx_seq_one_letter_code
_entity_poly.pdbx_strand_id
1 'polypeptide(L)'
;MQPLNNKTLRVGLAGAGSISLNHFMAWKTVPDVAVVAVADPDIRKARARAEEFGIPAVHGSVGEMLDTQNLDILDIASSRSSHPENVRLAAARSVHILCQKPLANTLAEAERLVGEVEGAVRFMVNDNRRFRSDFRQIAAWIREGQVGTVRQCNMVMYRSGYLPGPDGRRPAIDQWPAMLGEKRLLIAETLIHQLDVLRFLVGEMTVVACRAKRTDEALQGETMATLLLETQSGAPVVLAGSFVAPGFGVAVSDRMELIGSKASVVLDQGTLSLLGARPQSLTFDMKKEYQHCFDAGMRHFVDCLRTGAPFESSPRDNLKTLRLVEDAYAKAAEGPCLSENLPAAPPEEVRAPHSGGAGAPKLIAPVNACDCHFHIYDSRFPPPGPSKRLVTDAGVAEYRLLRRRIGTTRAVVVTPSAYGTANAVTLDAIAQFGPAHARGVAVVNTDITDAELKEMAEGGIRGIRFTLFDPTTAVVGFEMIEPLARRVNDLGWHVQLHLAGDQIAQYEALLMRIVSPIVFDHMGRLPQPQGLGHPAFGVIRRLIDRGKTWVKLSSVYQDSKVGPPTYADQSEIARAFLRAAPERMVWGSDWPHPTERDRKPDDAQLFDLVAEWAPDETLRHRLLVDNPAELYGFPR
;
A
#
# COMPACT_ATOMS: atom_id res chain seq x y z
N MET A 1 28.65 14.46 -11.62
CA MET A 1 29.78 14.44 -10.66
C MET A 1 30.95 13.70 -11.31
N GLN A 2 32.16 14.27 -11.26
CA GLN A 2 33.38 13.61 -11.78
C GLN A 2 33.76 12.43 -10.86
N PRO A 3 34.31 11.33 -11.40
CA PRO A 3 34.80 10.20 -10.61
C PRO A 3 35.96 10.61 -9.69
N LEU A 4 35.91 10.21 -8.41
CA LEU A 4 36.84 10.58 -7.33
C LEU A 4 38.21 9.86 -7.41
N ASN A 5 38.75 9.63 -8.61
CA ASN A 5 39.95 8.80 -8.79
C ASN A 5 41.20 9.42 -8.11
N ASN A 6 41.96 8.57 -7.41
CA ASN A 6 43.29 8.84 -6.81
C ASN A 6 43.38 9.77 -5.57
N LYS A 7 42.26 10.19 -4.95
CA LYS A 7 42.26 10.93 -3.68
C LYS A 7 41.94 9.99 -2.50
N THR A 8 42.60 10.21 -1.35
CA THR A 8 42.16 9.64 -0.06
C THR A 8 40.84 10.28 0.38
N LEU A 9 39.76 9.49 0.43
CA LEU A 9 38.44 9.98 0.81
C LEU A 9 38.36 10.21 2.33
N ARG A 10 37.80 11.34 2.72
CA ARG A 10 37.67 11.76 4.12
C ARG A 10 36.26 11.47 4.63
N VAL A 11 36.15 10.61 5.64
CA VAL A 11 34.88 10.19 6.25
C VAL A 11 34.67 10.91 7.58
N GLY A 12 33.49 11.49 7.76
CA GLY A 12 32.97 11.83 9.08
C GLY A 12 31.92 10.82 9.50
N LEU A 13 31.92 10.42 10.77
CA LEU A 13 30.97 9.45 11.31
C LEU A 13 29.98 10.15 12.26
N ALA A 14 28.69 10.06 11.95
CA ALA A 14 27.60 10.57 12.78
C ALA A 14 27.04 9.44 13.67
N GLY A 15 27.22 9.55 14.98
CA GLY A 15 26.75 8.60 16.00
C GLY A 15 27.86 7.67 16.51
N ALA A 16 28.23 7.81 17.78
CA ALA A 16 29.24 7.01 18.47
C ALA A 16 28.60 5.87 19.31
N GLY A 17 27.46 5.34 18.86
CA GLY A 17 26.71 4.27 19.52
C GLY A 17 27.35 2.89 19.37
N SER A 18 26.65 1.83 19.81
CA SER A 18 27.18 0.45 19.81
C SER A 18 27.62 -0.02 18.41
N ILE A 19 26.85 0.30 17.36
CA ILE A 19 27.12 -0.15 15.98
C ILE A 19 28.33 0.55 15.35
N SER A 20 28.70 1.73 15.85
CA SER A 20 29.83 2.51 15.30
C SER A 20 31.15 1.74 15.36
N LEU A 21 31.33 0.83 16.33
CA LEU A 21 32.50 -0.05 16.41
C LEU A 21 32.73 -0.80 15.10
N ASN A 22 31.69 -1.46 14.58
CA ASN A 22 31.75 -2.24 13.35
C ASN A 22 32.02 -1.35 12.13
N HIS A 23 31.52 -0.12 12.14
CA HIS A 23 31.78 0.86 11.09
C HIS A 23 33.24 1.31 11.07
N PHE A 24 33.80 1.69 12.23
CA PHE A 24 35.20 2.09 12.32
C PHE A 24 36.15 0.92 11.96
N MET A 25 35.83 -0.31 12.38
CA MET A 25 36.60 -1.49 11.97
C MET A 25 36.54 -1.70 10.45
N ALA A 26 35.36 -1.55 9.83
CA ALA A 26 35.20 -1.71 8.40
C ALA A 26 35.94 -0.63 7.60
N TRP A 27 35.86 0.65 8.00
CA TRP A 27 36.60 1.73 7.34
C TRP A 27 38.12 1.53 7.36
N LYS A 28 38.69 0.91 8.40
CA LYS A 28 40.11 0.54 8.45
C LYS A 28 40.53 -0.46 7.36
N THR A 29 39.58 -1.21 6.79
CA THR A 29 39.84 -2.20 5.74
C THR A 29 39.68 -1.67 4.32
N VAL A 30 39.21 -0.42 4.17
CA VAL A 30 38.98 0.21 2.86
C VAL A 30 40.23 1.02 2.48
N PRO A 31 40.90 0.71 1.37
CA PRO A 31 42.09 1.45 0.93
C PRO A 31 41.73 2.89 0.57
N ASP A 32 42.70 3.81 0.76
CA ASP A 32 42.57 5.23 0.43
C ASP A 32 41.35 5.92 1.09
N VAL A 33 41.01 5.52 2.30
CA VAL A 33 39.99 6.18 3.11
C VAL A 33 40.56 6.52 4.48
N ALA A 34 40.19 7.69 5.00
CA ALA A 34 40.52 8.12 6.36
C ALA A 34 39.25 8.60 7.07
N VAL A 35 38.96 8.01 8.23
CA VAL A 35 37.95 8.58 9.14
C VAL A 35 38.63 9.71 9.91
N VAL A 36 38.16 10.94 9.69
CA VAL A 36 38.83 12.15 10.18
C VAL A 36 38.04 12.86 11.28
N ALA A 37 36.76 12.54 11.43
CA ALA A 37 35.90 13.16 12.43
C ALA A 37 34.80 12.22 12.91
N VAL A 38 34.38 12.40 14.16
CA VAL A 38 33.20 11.74 14.73
C VAL A 38 32.34 12.78 15.46
N ALA A 39 31.02 12.67 15.30
CA ALA A 39 30.04 13.52 15.97
C ALA A 39 29.04 12.68 16.76
N ASP A 40 28.78 13.06 18.01
CA ASP A 40 27.69 12.51 18.82
C ASP A 40 27.19 13.59 19.80
N PRO A 41 25.87 13.75 20.00
CA PRO A 41 25.34 14.65 21.03
C PRO A 41 25.86 14.34 22.44
N ASP A 42 26.16 13.08 22.76
CA ASP A 42 26.93 12.71 23.93
C ASP A 42 28.42 12.75 23.59
N ILE A 43 29.03 13.93 23.79
CA ILE A 43 30.43 14.19 23.47
C ILE A 43 31.40 13.18 24.12
N ARG A 44 31.02 12.56 25.25
CA ARG A 44 31.86 11.55 25.91
C ARG A 44 31.97 10.28 25.07
N LYS A 45 30.88 9.85 24.43
CA LYS A 45 30.90 8.70 23.51
C LYS A 45 31.74 8.99 22.28
N ALA A 46 31.59 10.19 21.70
CA ALA A 46 32.39 10.61 20.56
C ALA A 46 33.89 10.65 20.90
N ARG A 47 34.27 11.20 22.06
CA ARG A 47 35.67 11.20 22.55
C ARG A 47 36.20 9.79 22.76
N ALA A 48 35.44 8.90 23.39
CA ALA A 48 35.86 7.53 23.63
C ALA A 48 36.12 6.77 22.32
N ARG A 49 35.25 6.90 21.31
CA ARG A 49 35.47 6.32 19.98
C ARG A 49 36.64 6.96 19.25
N ALA A 50 36.81 8.27 19.37
CA ALA A 50 37.93 8.96 18.77
C ALA A 50 39.28 8.49 19.35
N GLU A 51 39.37 8.31 20.67
CA GLU A 51 40.55 7.77 21.32
C GLU A 51 40.83 6.31 20.89
N GLU A 52 39.80 5.46 20.92
CA GLU A 52 39.90 4.04 20.54
C GLU A 52 40.40 3.83 19.10
N PHE A 53 40.02 4.73 18.18
CA PHE A 53 40.33 4.60 16.75
C PHE A 53 41.35 5.62 16.23
N GLY A 54 41.85 6.54 17.06
CA GLY A 54 42.80 7.58 16.66
C GLY A 54 42.20 8.65 15.74
N ILE A 55 40.95 9.04 15.97
CA ILE A 55 40.23 10.03 15.14
C ILE A 55 40.57 11.45 15.61
N PRO A 56 41.07 12.33 14.72
CA PRO A 56 41.65 13.61 15.13
C PRO A 56 40.64 14.69 15.54
N ALA A 57 39.39 14.61 15.07
CA ALA A 57 38.36 15.62 15.36
C ALA A 57 37.11 15.02 16.01
N VAL A 58 36.61 15.70 17.04
CA VAL A 58 35.41 15.31 17.81
C VAL A 58 34.45 16.48 17.87
N HIS A 59 33.19 16.24 17.53
CA HIS A 59 32.16 17.28 17.41
C HIS A 59 30.92 16.93 18.24
N GLY A 60 30.21 17.95 18.72
CA GLY A 60 28.95 17.77 19.45
C GLY A 60 27.72 17.66 18.54
N SER A 61 27.85 18.06 17.27
CA SER A 61 26.78 17.96 16.28
C SER A 61 27.31 17.61 14.89
N VAL A 62 26.45 17.00 14.07
CA VAL A 62 26.77 16.65 12.68
C VAL A 62 26.92 17.90 11.81
N GLY A 63 26.10 18.93 12.06
CA GLY A 63 26.19 20.21 11.35
C GLY A 63 27.56 20.87 11.53
N GLU A 64 28.00 21.04 12.78
CA GLU A 64 29.33 21.59 13.10
C GLU A 64 30.47 20.78 12.47
N MET A 65 30.37 19.45 12.53
CA MET A 65 31.35 18.58 11.89
C MET A 65 31.42 18.82 10.38
N LEU A 66 30.26 18.89 9.70
CA LEU A 66 30.21 19.13 8.26
C LEU A 66 30.66 20.55 7.87
N ASP A 67 30.50 21.54 8.74
CA ASP A 67 30.90 22.93 8.50
C ASP A 67 32.40 23.16 8.71
N THR A 68 33.03 22.40 9.61
CA THR A 68 34.44 22.61 10.00
C THR A 68 35.39 21.58 9.36
N GLN A 69 34.88 20.43 8.92
CA GLN A 69 35.68 19.37 8.34
C GLN A 69 35.46 19.27 6.84
N ASN A 70 36.54 19.16 6.08
CA ASN A 70 36.45 18.83 4.66
C ASN A 70 36.15 17.33 4.50
N LEU A 71 34.88 16.96 4.37
CA LEU A 71 34.41 15.58 4.26
C LEU A 71 33.97 15.25 2.84
N ASP A 72 34.36 14.07 2.35
CA ASP A 72 33.84 13.51 1.10
C ASP A 72 32.61 12.62 1.38
N ILE A 73 32.57 11.98 2.55
CA ILE A 73 31.55 11.02 2.97
C ILE A 73 31.09 11.33 4.41
N LEU A 74 29.77 11.26 4.62
CA LEU A 74 29.15 11.14 5.93
C LEU A 74 28.63 9.70 6.10
N ASP A 75 29.18 8.98 7.09
CA ASP A 75 28.67 7.70 7.55
C ASP A 75 27.72 7.92 8.73
N ILE A 76 26.43 7.69 8.52
CA ILE A 76 25.37 7.90 9.50
C ILE A 76 25.09 6.57 10.21
N ALA A 77 25.61 6.45 11.42
CA ALA A 77 25.45 5.32 12.34
C ALA A 77 24.74 5.72 13.64
N SER A 78 23.99 6.84 13.61
CA SER A 78 23.22 7.40 14.71
C SER A 78 21.86 6.72 14.86
N SER A 79 20.99 7.24 15.74
CA SER A 79 19.64 6.71 15.89
C SER A 79 18.80 6.97 14.64
N ARG A 80 17.91 6.02 14.30
CA ARG A 80 16.97 6.12 13.17
C ARG A 80 16.24 7.46 13.07
N SER A 81 15.80 8.02 14.19
CA SER A 81 15.10 9.31 14.24
C SER A 81 15.92 10.50 13.73
N SER A 82 17.25 10.41 13.77
CA SER A 82 18.16 11.46 13.31
C SER A 82 18.61 11.30 11.85
N HIS A 83 18.32 10.15 11.22
CA HIS A 83 18.75 9.89 9.83
C HIS A 83 18.25 10.96 8.85
N PRO A 84 16.96 11.37 8.83
CA PRO A 84 16.49 12.33 7.85
C PRO A 84 17.18 13.69 7.93
N GLU A 85 17.42 14.19 9.14
CA GLU A 85 18.13 15.46 9.35
C GLU A 85 19.58 15.36 8.89
N ASN A 86 20.30 14.31 9.31
CA ASN A 86 21.71 14.12 8.94
C ASN A 86 21.90 13.93 7.43
N VAL A 87 20.98 13.22 6.77
CA VAL A 87 20.97 13.04 5.31
C VAL A 87 20.81 14.39 4.60
N ARG A 88 19.86 15.23 5.05
CA ARG A 88 19.67 16.58 4.48
C ARG A 88 20.88 17.48 4.69
N LEU A 89 21.47 17.45 5.89
CA LEU A 89 22.66 18.25 6.21
C LEU A 89 23.85 17.91 5.30
N ALA A 90 24.08 16.62 5.04
CA ALA A 90 25.13 16.15 4.13
C ALA A 90 24.84 16.52 2.67
N ALA A 91 23.60 16.28 2.21
CA ALA A 91 23.20 16.59 0.84
C ALA A 91 23.34 18.11 0.54
N ALA A 92 22.93 18.97 1.48
CA ALA A 92 23.07 20.43 1.36
C ALA A 92 24.54 20.89 1.23
N ARG A 93 25.49 20.07 1.67
CA ARG A 93 26.93 20.33 1.61
C ARG A 93 27.65 19.50 0.55
N SER A 94 26.90 18.82 -0.33
CA SER A 94 27.43 17.95 -1.38
C SER A 94 28.31 16.80 -0.86
N VAL A 95 28.08 16.33 0.36
CA VAL A 95 28.81 15.21 0.99
C VAL A 95 28.09 13.90 0.71
N HIS A 96 28.80 12.87 0.23
CA HIS A 96 28.22 11.56 -0.06
C HIS A 96 27.78 10.83 1.19
N ILE A 97 26.78 9.95 1.07
CA ILE A 97 26.07 9.42 2.24
C ILE A 97 26.11 7.89 2.25
N LEU A 98 26.58 7.32 3.35
CA LEU A 98 26.29 5.96 3.76
C LEU A 98 25.41 6.03 5.02
N CYS A 99 24.16 5.58 4.98
CA CYS A 99 23.25 5.71 6.11
C CYS A 99 22.78 4.36 6.62
N GLN A 100 22.79 4.16 7.94
CA GLN A 100 22.21 2.97 8.55
C GLN A 100 20.72 2.81 8.23
N LYS A 101 20.29 1.55 8.23
CA LYS A 101 18.88 1.15 8.17
C LYS A 101 18.24 1.21 9.57
N PRO A 102 16.90 1.33 9.67
CA PRO A 102 15.97 1.79 8.63
C PRO A 102 16.21 3.27 8.27
N LEU A 103 15.87 3.67 7.05
CA LEU A 103 16.19 5.02 6.55
C LEU A 103 15.49 6.16 7.31
N ALA A 104 14.28 5.90 7.81
CA ALA A 104 13.47 6.85 8.55
C ALA A 104 12.49 6.11 9.48
N ASN A 105 11.69 6.85 10.26
CA ASN A 105 10.75 6.22 11.19
C ASN A 105 9.53 5.59 10.50
N THR A 106 9.16 6.12 9.34
CA THR A 106 8.05 5.66 8.52
C THR A 106 8.46 5.59 7.06
N LEU A 107 7.79 4.73 6.29
CA LEU A 107 8.01 4.64 4.86
C LEU A 107 7.73 5.96 4.14
N ALA A 108 6.63 6.64 4.47
CA ALA A 108 6.30 7.94 3.87
C ALA A 108 7.38 8.99 4.11
N GLU A 109 8.01 8.99 5.29
CA GLU A 109 9.15 9.87 5.58
C GLU A 109 10.39 9.47 4.78
N ALA A 110 10.69 8.17 4.67
CA ALA A 110 11.79 7.68 3.85
C ALA A 110 11.60 8.05 2.37
N GLU A 111 10.39 7.89 1.82
CA GLU A 111 10.06 8.24 0.44
C GLU A 111 10.27 9.74 0.17
N ARG A 112 9.77 10.60 1.06
CA ARG A 112 10.00 12.05 0.98
C ARG A 112 11.49 12.37 1.03
N LEU A 113 12.21 11.81 2.00
CA LEU A 113 13.65 12.03 2.15
C LEU A 113 14.42 11.65 0.87
N VAL A 114 14.13 10.49 0.30
CA VAL A 114 14.77 10.02 -0.94
C VAL A 114 14.46 10.95 -2.11
N GLY A 115 13.23 11.42 -2.25
CA GLY A 115 12.87 12.40 -3.28
C GLY A 115 13.54 13.77 -3.08
N GLU A 116 13.66 14.23 -1.84
CA GLU A 116 14.28 15.52 -1.48
C GLU A 116 15.77 15.59 -1.83
N VAL A 117 16.52 14.50 -1.61
CA VAL A 117 17.98 14.47 -1.87
C VAL A 117 18.37 13.78 -3.17
N GLU A 118 17.39 13.45 -4.01
CA GLU A 118 17.64 12.74 -5.25
C GLU A 118 18.56 13.55 -6.18
N GLY A 119 19.63 12.91 -6.66
CA GLY A 119 20.60 13.52 -7.56
C GLY A 119 21.52 14.56 -6.93
N ALA A 120 21.28 14.99 -5.69
CA ALA A 120 22.13 15.96 -4.98
C ALA A 120 23.49 15.35 -4.63
N VAL A 121 23.49 14.12 -4.13
CA VAL A 121 24.69 13.37 -3.74
C VAL A 121 24.52 11.88 -4.04
N ARG A 122 25.64 11.16 -4.12
CA ARG A 122 25.63 9.70 -4.10
C ARG A 122 25.28 9.23 -2.68
N PHE A 123 24.23 8.42 -2.59
CA PHE A 123 23.66 7.96 -1.34
C PHE A 123 23.44 6.44 -1.41
N MET A 124 23.92 5.70 -0.40
CA MET A 124 23.67 4.27 -0.19
C MET A 124 23.10 4.02 1.22
N VAL A 125 22.18 3.08 1.33
CA VAL A 125 21.69 2.56 2.61
C VAL A 125 22.54 1.37 3.02
N ASN A 126 23.03 1.37 4.26
CA ASN A 126 23.83 0.30 4.82
C ASN A 126 22.94 -0.85 5.32
N ASP A 127 22.23 -1.52 4.39
CA ASP A 127 21.60 -2.81 4.64
C ASP A 127 22.60 -3.93 4.32
N ASN A 128 23.50 -4.19 5.26
CA ASN A 128 24.74 -4.87 4.99
C ASN A 128 24.64 -6.39 4.86
N ARG A 129 23.53 -7.03 5.28
CA ARG A 129 23.47 -8.51 5.33
C ARG A 129 23.64 -9.19 3.98
N ARG A 130 23.17 -8.58 2.89
CA ARG A 130 23.39 -9.10 1.53
C ARG A 130 24.87 -9.22 1.15
N PHE A 131 25.78 -8.56 1.87
CA PHE A 131 27.22 -8.61 1.65
C PHE A 131 27.94 -9.74 2.40
N ARG A 132 27.24 -10.59 3.17
CA ARG A 132 27.86 -11.79 3.74
C ARG A 132 28.31 -12.77 2.66
N SER A 133 29.41 -13.46 2.90
CA SER A 133 30.05 -14.37 1.95
C SER A 133 29.13 -15.51 1.53
N ASP A 134 28.35 -16.03 2.48
CA ASP A 134 27.40 -17.12 2.24
C ASP A 134 26.28 -16.70 1.28
N PHE A 135 25.62 -15.56 1.52
CA PHE A 135 24.59 -15.04 0.59
C PHE A 135 25.18 -14.65 -0.77
N ARG A 136 26.42 -14.12 -0.81
CA ARG A 136 27.10 -13.84 -2.08
C ARG A 136 27.38 -15.11 -2.88
N GLN A 137 27.75 -16.20 -2.20
CA GLN A 137 27.95 -17.49 -2.84
C GLN A 137 26.64 -18.09 -3.37
N ILE A 138 25.53 -17.95 -2.63
CA ILE A 138 24.20 -18.35 -3.11
C ILE A 138 23.83 -17.57 -4.38
N ALA A 139 24.02 -16.25 -4.36
CA ALA A 139 23.76 -15.40 -5.53
C ALA A 139 24.63 -15.82 -6.74
N ALA A 140 25.90 -16.19 -6.51
CA ALA A 140 26.78 -16.70 -7.56
C ALA A 140 26.25 -18.00 -8.18
N TRP A 141 25.85 -18.98 -7.36
CA TRP A 141 25.27 -20.24 -7.85
C TRP A 141 23.96 -20.04 -8.63
N ILE A 142 23.12 -19.08 -8.22
CA ILE A 142 21.90 -18.70 -8.96
C ILE A 142 22.27 -18.08 -10.31
N ARG A 143 23.15 -17.07 -10.31
CA ARG A 143 23.58 -16.33 -11.51
C ARG A 143 24.27 -17.23 -12.53
N GLU A 144 25.08 -18.18 -12.08
CA GLU A 144 25.78 -19.15 -12.93
C GLU A 144 24.86 -20.28 -13.43
N GLY A 145 23.57 -20.26 -13.05
CA GLY A 145 22.56 -21.20 -13.51
C GLY A 145 22.71 -22.61 -12.91
N GLN A 146 23.47 -22.75 -11.81
CA GLN A 146 23.66 -24.03 -11.11
C GLN A 146 22.37 -24.46 -10.38
N VAL A 147 21.66 -23.49 -9.80
CA VAL A 147 20.36 -23.70 -9.12
C VAL A 147 19.22 -23.88 -10.13
N GLY A 148 19.28 -23.22 -11.28
CA GLY A 148 18.17 -23.11 -12.23
C GLY A 148 17.13 -22.09 -11.79
N THR A 149 15.88 -22.28 -12.18
CA THR A 149 14.76 -21.40 -11.78
C THR A 149 14.40 -21.67 -10.33
N VAL A 150 14.33 -20.62 -9.50
CA VAL A 150 13.87 -20.73 -8.11
C VAL A 150 12.39 -21.13 -8.09
N ARG A 151 12.07 -22.20 -7.34
CA ARG A 151 10.72 -22.73 -7.18
C ARG A 151 10.14 -22.47 -5.80
N GLN A 152 10.99 -22.38 -4.78
CA GLN A 152 10.59 -22.13 -3.40
C GLN A 152 11.79 -21.64 -2.59
N CYS A 153 11.55 -20.81 -1.56
CA CYS A 153 12.56 -20.46 -0.57
C CYS A 153 11.97 -20.40 0.84
N ASN A 154 12.63 -21.02 1.81
CA ASN A 154 12.29 -20.93 3.23
C ASN A 154 13.49 -20.34 3.97
N MET A 155 13.28 -19.32 4.79
CA MET A 155 14.31 -18.72 5.62
C MET A 155 13.77 -18.55 7.04
N VAL A 156 14.57 -18.94 8.03
CA VAL A 156 14.23 -18.77 9.44
C VAL A 156 15.39 -18.10 10.19
N MET A 157 15.03 -17.29 11.18
CA MET A 157 15.95 -16.56 12.02
C MET A 157 15.52 -16.65 13.48
N TYR A 158 16.28 -17.37 14.29
CA TYR A 158 15.96 -17.60 15.69
C TYR A 158 17.09 -17.13 16.61
N ARG A 159 16.71 -16.47 17.70
CA ARG A 159 17.62 -15.96 18.73
C ARG A 159 17.01 -16.16 20.10
N SER A 160 17.86 -16.20 21.11
CA SER A 160 17.45 -16.22 22.52
C SER A 160 17.92 -14.98 23.29
N GLY A 161 18.67 -14.06 22.67
CA GLY A 161 19.29 -12.93 23.37
C GLY A 161 18.31 -11.96 24.04
N TYR A 162 17.03 -12.02 23.70
CA TYR A 162 15.99 -11.24 24.36
C TYR A 162 15.38 -11.95 25.55
N LEU A 163 15.52 -13.28 25.69
CA LEU A 163 15.08 -14.01 26.88
C LEU A 163 15.98 -13.69 28.08
N PRO A 164 15.43 -13.72 29.31
CA PRO A 164 16.26 -13.61 30.50
C PRO A 164 17.13 -14.86 30.65
N GLY A 165 18.42 -14.65 30.92
CA GLY A 165 19.34 -15.69 31.34
C GLY A 165 19.09 -16.12 32.80
N PRO A 166 19.87 -17.09 33.31
CA PRO A 166 19.78 -17.53 34.71
C PRO A 166 20.00 -16.42 35.75
N ASP A 167 20.71 -15.35 35.37
CA ASP A 167 20.97 -14.17 36.18
C ASP A 167 19.87 -13.08 36.06
N GLY A 168 18.79 -13.37 35.32
CA GLY A 168 17.69 -12.44 35.04
C GLY A 168 18.03 -11.37 33.99
N ARG A 169 19.27 -11.31 33.49
CA ARG A 169 19.70 -10.32 32.50
C ARG A 169 19.32 -10.77 31.10
N ARG A 170 19.13 -9.79 30.21
CA ARG A 170 18.78 -10.04 28.80
C ARG A 170 19.93 -9.51 27.93
N PRO A 171 20.79 -10.38 27.37
CA PRO A 171 22.01 -9.96 26.67
C PRO A 171 21.78 -8.93 25.55
N ALA A 172 20.69 -9.08 24.79
CA ALA A 172 20.36 -8.13 23.72
C ALA A 172 19.91 -6.76 24.27
N ILE A 173 19.24 -6.72 25.42
CA ILE A 173 18.79 -5.48 26.05
C ILE A 173 19.95 -4.74 26.73
N ASP A 174 20.90 -5.48 27.31
CA ASP A 174 22.12 -4.88 27.86
C ASP A 174 22.93 -4.16 26.78
N GLN A 175 22.95 -4.72 25.57
CA GLN A 175 23.64 -4.13 24.42
C GLN A 175 22.83 -3.00 23.75
N TRP A 176 21.50 -3.13 23.72
CA TRP A 176 20.58 -2.17 23.09
C TRP A 176 19.36 -1.87 23.99
N PRO A 177 19.53 -1.05 25.04
CA PRO A 177 18.45 -0.78 26.00
C PRO A 177 17.20 -0.16 25.37
N ALA A 178 17.37 0.62 24.29
CA ALA A 178 16.27 1.26 23.58
C ALA A 178 15.24 0.27 23.00
N MET A 179 15.63 -0.98 22.74
CA MET A 179 14.74 -2.02 22.20
C MET A 179 13.56 -2.35 23.13
N LEU A 180 13.67 -2.07 24.43
CA LEU A 180 12.55 -2.23 25.37
C LEU A 180 11.34 -1.37 24.99
N GLY A 181 11.58 -0.16 24.47
CA GLY A 181 10.53 0.81 24.14
C GLY A 181 9.97 0.70 22.72
N GLU A 182 10.58 -0.12 21.85
CA GLU A 182 10.20 -0.21 20.45
C GLU A 182 8.89 -1.00 20.28
N LYS A 183 7.89 -0.35 19.68
CA LYS A 183 6.57 -0.96 19.38
C LYS A 183 6.58 -1.84 18.12
N ARG A 184 7.54 -1.59 17.23
CA ARG A 184 7.79 -2.35 16.00
C ARG A 184 9.20 -2.92 16.14
N LEU A 185 9.31 -4.21 16.43
CA LEU A 185 10.53 -4.80 16.95
C LEU A 185 11.13 -5.83 16.00
N LEU A 186 10.74 -7.10 16.06
CA LEU A 186 11.35 -8.17 15.26
C LEU A 186 11.38 -7.88 13.75
N ILE A 187 10.25 -7.47 13.18
CA ILE A 187 10.13 -7.27 11.74
C ILE A 187 10.94 -6.05 11.30
N ALA A 188 10.71 -4.90 11.94
CA ALA A 188 11.35 -3.63 11.59
C ALA A 188 12.86 -3.60 11.88
N GLU A 189 13.31 -4.18 13.00
CA GLU A 189 14.72 -4.05 13.41
C GLU A 189 15.61 -5.17 12.91
N THR A 190 15.07 -6.38 12.71
CA THR A 190 15.87 -7.54 12.29
C THR A 190 15.42 -8.13 10.96
N LEU A 191 14.14 -8.51 10.80
CA LEU A 191 13.69 -9.18 9.57
C LEU A 191 13.76 -8.30 8.32
N ILE A 192 13.86 -6.97 8.45
CA ILE A 192 14.21 -6.07 7.35
C ILE A 192 15.45 -6.57 6.58
N HIS A 193 16.46 -7.09 7.30
CA HIS A 193 17.67 -7.62 6.66
C HIS A 193 17.42 -8.93 5.92
N GLN A 194 16.58 -9.82 6.46
CA GLN A 194 16.23 -11.08 5.79
C GLN A 194 15.33 -10.82 4.57
N LEU A 195 14.40 -9.87 4.67
CA LEU A 195 13.60 -9.40 3.53
C LEU A 195 14.51 -8.85 2.42
N ASP A 196 15.52 -8.07 2.79
CA ASP A 196 16.52 -7.53 1.87
C ASP A 196 17.33 -8.63 1.15
N VAL A 197 17.86 -9.59 1.93
CA VAL A 197 18.60 -10.75 1.39
C VAL A 197 17.72 -11.59 0.47
N LEU A 198 16.47 -11.87 0.85
CA LEU A 198 15.53 -12.60 0.02
C LEU A 198 15.27 -11.84 -1.29
N ARG A 199 15.01 -10.53 -1.23
CA ARG A 199 14.86 -9.70 -2.45
C ARG A 199 16.08 -9.77 -3.36
N PHE A 200 17.27 -9.71 -2.77
CA PHE A 200 18.53 -9.82 -3.50
C PHE A 200 18.72 -11.20 -4.18
N LEU A 201 18.32 -12.29 -3.53
CA LEU A 201 18.54 -13.65 -4.04
C LEU A 201 17.46 -14.13 -5.01
N VAL A 202 16.19 -13.85 -4.71
CA VAL A 202 15.04 -14.43 -5.44
C VAL A 202 14.22 -13.39 -6.21
N GLY A 203 14.64 -12.13 -6.18
CA GLY A 203 13.98 -11.02 -6.88
C GLY A 203 12.91 -10.34 -6.04
N GLU A 204 12.20 -9.39 -6.65
CA GLU A 204 11.15 -8.64 -5.97
C GLU A 204 9.99 -9.56 -5.53
N MET A 205 9.41 -9.24 -4.39
CA MET A 205 8.37 -10.03 -3.74
C MET A 205 7.20 -9.16 -3.31
N THR A 206 6.08 -9.80 -2.99
CA THR A 206 4.92 -9.19 -2.32
C THR A 206 4.59 -9.99 -1.05
N VAL A 207 4.15 -9.32 0.02
CA VAL A 207 3.70 -10.01 1.24
C VAL A 207 2.28 -10.55 1.03
N VAL A 208 2.13 -11.87 1.01
CA VAL A 208 0.84 -12.56 0.88
C VAL A 208 0.12 -12.60 2.23
N ALA A 209 0.85 -12.94 3.29
CA ALA A 209 0.32 -13.03 4.64
C ALA A 209 1.40 -12.77 5.68
N CYS A 210 1.02 -12.20 6.82
CA CYS A 210 1.91 -12.07 7.97
C CYS A 210 1.18 -12.35 9.27
N ARG A 211 1.84 -13.08 10.17
CA ARG A 211 1.53 -13.09 11.60
C ARG A 211 2.67 -12.50 12.36
N ALA A 212 2.33 -11.60 13.27
CA ALA A 212 3.22 -11.10 14.29
C ALA A 212 2.57 -11.28 15.65
N LYS A 213 3.37 -11.64 16.66
CA LYS A 213 2.89 -11.75 18.03
C LYS A 213 3.95 -11.25 19.00
N ARG A 214 3.50 -10.47 19.98
CA ARG A 214 4.24 -10.23 21.22
C ARG A 214 4.04 -11.43 22.15
N THR A 215 5.13 -12.09 22.51
CA THR A 215 5.14 -13.27 23.38
C THR A 215 5.97 -13.07 24.66
N ASP A 216 6.54 -11.88 24.85
CA ASP A 216 7.23 -11.49 26.08
C ASP A 216 6.68 -10.14 26.57
N GLU A 217 6.27 -10.09 27.84
CA GLU A 217 5.64 -8.91 28.43
C GLU A 217 6.63 -7.77 28.72
N ALA A 218 7.93 -8.07 28.80
CA ALA A 218 8.96 -7.07 29.03
C ALA A 218 9.25 -6.20 27.79
N LEU A 219 8.76 -6.61 26.62
CA LEU A 219 8.96 -5.93 25.34
C LEU A 219 7.67 -5.30 24.85
N GLN A 220 7.75 -4.13 24.20
CA GLN A 220 6.55 -3.46 23.68
C GLN A 220 6.09 -4.03 22.34
N GLY A 221 7.04 -4.33 21.44
CA GLY A 221 6.79 -4.82 20.09
C GLY A 221 6.70 -6.34 19.95
N GLU A 222 6.45 -6.78 18.72
CA GLU A 222 6.37 -8.19 18.35
C GLU A 222 7.72 -8.91 18.49
N THR A 223 7.70 -10.11 19.06
CA THR A 223 8.88 -10.93 19.35
C THR A 223 8.94 -12.19 18.50
N MET A 224 7.85 -12.50 17.81
CA MET A 224 7.72 -13.59 16.84
C MET A 224 6.96 -13.12 15.62
N ALA A 225 7.38 -13.57 14.44
CA ALA A 225 6.68 -13.29 13.19
C ALA A 225 6.89 -14.40 12.16
N THR A 226 5.87 -14.66 11.34
CA THR A 226 5.93 -15.54 10.17
C THR A 226 5.28 -14.82 8.99
N LEU A 227 6.01 -14.69 7.90
CA LEU A 227 5.61 -14.05 6.67
C LEU A 227 5.55 -15.12 5.56
N LEU A 228 4.46 -15.10 4.80
CA LEU A 228 4.36 -15.74 3.49
C LEU A 228 4.49 -14.64 2.45
N LEU A 229 5.47 -14.78 1.55
CA LEU A 229 5.70 -13.88 0.43
C LEU A 229 5.65 -14.68 -0.88
N GLU A 230 5.48 -13.96 -1.98
CA GLU A 230 5.50 -14.52 -3.33
C GLU A 230 6.42 -13.68 -4.19
N THR A 231 7.29 -14.32 -4.99
CA THR A 231 8.12 -13.61 -5.98
C THR A 231 7.27 -13.19 -7.18
N GLN A 232 7.78 -12.27 -8.01
CA GLN A 232 7.12 -11.93 -9.29
C GLN A 232 6.87 -13.12 -10.22
N SER A 233 7.62 -14.22 -10.06
CA SER A 233 7.43 -15.45 -10.84
C SER A 233 6.46 -16.46 -10.21
N GLY A 234 5.80 -16.10 -9.11
CA GLY A 234 4.89 -16.98 -8.36
C GLY A 234 5.57 -18.00 -7.46
N ALA A 235 6.87 -17.87 -7.17
CA ALA A 235 7.55 -18.80 -6.26
C ALA A 235 7.23 -18.42 -4.80
N PRO A 236 6.73 -19.35 -3.96
CA PRO A 236 6.45 -19.07 -2.57
C PRO A 236 7.74 -18.91 -1.77
N VAL A 237 7.73 -17.92 -0.87
CA VAL A 237 8.81 -17.63 0.06
C VAL A 237 8.25 -17.57 1.48
N VAL A 238 8.85 -18.33 2.40
CA VAL A 238 8.51 -18.26 3.83
C VAL A 238 9.65 -17.61 4.59
N LEU A 239 9.36 -16.57 5.38
CA LEU A 239 10.29 -15.98 6.33
C LEU A 239 9.71 -16.07 7.74
N ALA A 240 10.40 -16.74 8.66
CA ALA A 240 9.99 -16.79 10.06
C ALA A 240 11.09 -16.28 11.00
N GLY A 241 10.68 -15.61 12.08
CA GLY A 241 11.58 -15.01 13.06
C GLY A 241 11.11 -15.20 14.49
N SER A 242 12.05 -15.36 15.42
CA SER A 242 11.79 -15.29 16.86
C SER A 242 12.99 -14.73 17.62
N PHE A 243 12.73 -13.75 18.49
CA PHE A 243 13.69 -13.25 19.49
C PHE A 243 13.69 -14.05 20.79
N VAL A 244 12.69 -14.91 20.95
CA VAL A 244 12.41 -15.66 22.17
C VAL A 244 12.37 -17.15 21.87
N ALA A 245 13.41 -17.66 21.21
CA ALA A 245 13.56 -19.07 20.88
C ALA A 245 14.54 -19.73 21.89
N PRO A 246 14.05 -20.47 22.91
CA PRO A 246 14.91 -21.13 23.89
C PRO A 246 15.87 -22.12 23.21
N GLY A 247 17.10 -22.22 23.72
CA GLY A 247 18.13 -23.12 23.18
C GLY A 247 18.92 -22.56 21.98
N PHE A 248 18.48 -21.46 21.37
CA PHE A 248 19.26 -20.73 20.36
C PHE A 248 20.28 -19.79 21.01
N GLY A 249 21.21 -19.25 20.22
CA GLY A 249 22.22 -18.29 20.69
C GLY A 249 21.75 -16.82 20.71
N VAL A 250 22.61 -15.93 21.22
CA VAL A 250 22.43 -14.47 21.17
C VAL A 250 22.65 -13.93 19.76
N ALA A 251 23.66 -14.47 19.06
CA ALA A 251 23.98 -14.11 17.69
C ALA A 251 22.90 -14.61 16.72
N VAL A 252 22.78 -13.94 15.57
CA VAL A 252 21.78 -14.31 14.58
C VAL A 252 22.19 -15.58 13.85
N SER A 253 21.35 -16.61 13.93
CA SER A 253 21.50 -17.84 13.15
C SER A 253 20.44 -17.84 12.05
N ASP A 254 20.86 -17.46 10.84
CA ASP A 254 20.04 -17.61 9.66
C ASP A 254 20.13 -19.06 9.17
N ARG A 255 18.98 -19.69 8.95
CA ARG A 255 18.86 -20.97 8.23
C ARG A 255 18.01 -20.76 6.99
N MET A 256 18.43 -21.30 5.86
CA MET A 256 17.76 -21.10 4.57
C MET A 256 17.76 -22.38 3.75
N GLU A 257 16.64 -22.65 3.10
CA GLU A 257 16.47 -23.72 2.12
C GLU A 257 15.88 -23.11 0.85
N LEU A 258 16.56 -23.24 -0.29
CA LEU A 258 16.09 -22.74 -1.58
C LEU A 258 16.03 -23.91 -2.56
N ILE A 259 14.88 -24.11 -3.17
CA ILE A 259 14.64 -25.19 -4.13
C ILE A 259 14.69 -24.60 -5.54
N GLY A 260 15.67 -25.03 -6.33
CA GLY A 260 15.78 -24.69 -7.74
C GLY A 260 15.30 -25.81 -8.65
N SER A 261 15.20 -25.53 -9.95
CA SER A 261 14.86 -26.54 -10.96
C SER A 261 15.99 -27.54 -11.26
N LYS A 262 17.24 -27.23 -10.88
CA LYS A 262 18.42 -28.06 -11.13
C LYS A 262 19.15 -28.50 -9.85
N ALA A 263 19.16 -27.64 -8.83
CA ALA A 263 19.79 -27.89 -7.55
C ALA A 263 19.06 -27.15 -6.43
N SER A 264 19.24 -27.61 -5.20
CA SER A 264 18.76 -26.94 -3.98
C SER A 264 19.93 -26.39 -3.19
N VAL A 265 19.69 -25.33 -2.42
CA VAL A 265 20.67 -24.73 -1.51
C VAL A 265 20.18 -24.93 -0.08
N VAL A 266 21.09 -25.33 0.82
CA VAL A 266 20.82 -25.41 2.26
C VAL A 266 21.90 -24.63 3.00
N LEU A 267 21.52 -23.64 3.78
CA LEU A 267 22.37 -22.92 4.72
C LEU A 267 21.91 -23.23 6.14
N ASP A 268 22.77 -23.83 6.95
CA ASP A 268 22.49 -24.06 8.37
C ASP A 268 23.77 -23.97 9.18
N GLN A 269 23.75 -23.19 10.27
CA GLN A 269 24.88 -22.98 11.18
C GLN A 269 26.22 -22.67 10.50
N GLY A 270 26.19 -21.84 9.44
CA GLY A 270 27.37 -21.46 8.66
C GLY A 270 27.85 -22.52 7.66
N THR A 271 27.19 -23.67 7.57
CA THR A 271 27.42 -24.65 6.49
C THR A 271 26.47 -24.38 5.34
N LEU A 272 27.02 -24.08 4.18
CA LEU A 272 26.31 -23.81 2.94
C LEU A 272 26.53 -24.98 1.96
N SER A 273 25.45 -25.65 1.57
CA SER A 273 25.48 -26.80 0.67
C SER A 273 24.67 -26.53 -0.60
N LEU A 274 25.24 -26.87 -1.75
CA LEU A 274 24.53 -27.00 -3.02
C LEU A 274 24.25 -28.48 -3.26
N LEU A 275 22.98 -28.84 -3.35
CA LEU A 275 22.49 -30.21 -3.53
C LEU A 275 22.01 -30.37 -4.97
N GLY A 276 22.72 -31.16 -5.78
CA GLY A 276 22.37 -31.39 -7.17
C GLY A 276 23.36 -32.29 -7.87
N ALA A 277 23.41 -32.24 -9.20
CA ALA A 277 24.30 -33.08 -10.01
C ALA A 277 25.80 -32.83 -9.74
N ARG A 278 26.16 -31.65 -9.23
CA ARG A 278 27.52 -31.25 -8.84
C ARG A 278 27.49 -30.67 -7.42
N PRO A 279 27.47 -31.51 -6.38
CA PRO A 279 27.32 -31.04 -5.02
C PRO A 279 28.54 -30.23 -4.56
N GLN A 280 28.30 -29.20 -3.76
CA GLN A 280 29.33 -28.37 -3.12
C GLN A 280 28.95 -28.15 -1.66
N SER A 281 29.95 -28.01 -0.79
CA SER A 281 29.75 -27.67 0.62
C SER A 281 30.86 -26.71 1.07
N LEU A 282 30.45 -25.64 1.74
CA LEU A 282 31.33 -24.58 2.24
C LEU A 282 30.96 -24.28 3.70
N THR A 283 31.96 -23.97 4.52
CA THR A 283 31.74 -23.58 5.92
C THR A 283 32.28 -22.18 6.16
N PHE A 284 31.46 -21.35 6.80
CA PHE A 284 31.75 -19.97 7.13
C PHE A 284 31.80 -19.79 8.65
N ASP A 285 32.75 -18.96 9.11
CA ASP A 285 32.81 -18.54 10.51
C ASP A 285 31.82 -17.39 10.74
N MET A 286 30.66 -17.72 11.31
CA MET A 286 29.56 -16.78 11.51
C MET A 286 29.93 -15.54 12.35
N LYS A 287 30.95 -15.63 13.23
CA LYS A 287 31.41 -14.47 13.99
C LYS A 287 32.17 -13.50 13.09
N LYS A 288 33.00 -14.02 12.19
CA LYS A 288 33.72 -13.20 11.19
C LYS A 288 32.77 -12.64 10.15
N GLU A 289 31.80 -13.42 9.71
CA GLU A 289 30.80 -12.97 8.73
C GLU A 289 29.99 -11.75 9.21
N TYR A 290 29.76 -11.63 10.52
CA TYR A 290 29.09 -10.46 11.07
C TYR A 290 29.88 -9.16 10.84
N GLN A 291 31.21 -9.17 10.98
CA GLN A 291 32.02 -7.99 10.64
C GLN A 291 32.21 -7.87 9.12
N HIS A 292 32.43 -9.00 8.44
CA HIS A 292 32.67 -9.03 7.01
C HIS A 292 31.59 -8.31 6.19
N CYS A 293 30.32 -8.42 6.61
CA CYS A 293 29.24 -7.75 5.88
C CYS A 293 29.34 -6.21 5.91
N PHE A 294 29.89 -5.63 6.98
CA PHE A 294 30.24 -4.20 7.01
C PHE A 294 31.44 -3.92 6.11
N ASP A 295 32.51 -4.71 6.21
CA ASP A 295 33.75 -4.53 5.43
C ASP A 295 33.45 -4.54 3.93
N ALA A 296 32.71 -5.56 3.47
CA ALA A 296 32.31 -5.73 2.08
C ALA A 296 31.31 -4.65 1.61
N GLY A 297 30.35 -4.27 2.45
CA GLY A 297 29.40 -3.20 2.15
C GLY A 297 30.09 -1.82 1.98
N MET A 298 31.03 -1.48 2.86
CA MET A 298 31.79 -0.23 2.76
C MET A 298 32.76 -0.22 1.58
N ARG A 299 33.39 -1.35 1.28
CA ARG A 299 34.22 -1.50 0.08
C ARG A 299 33.39 -1.28 -1.19
N HIS A 300 32.24 -1.95 -1.30
CA HIS A 300 31.29 -1.75 -2.39
C HIS A 300 30.87 -0.28 -2.54
N PHE A 301 30.58 0.38 -1.42
CA PHE A 301 30.23 1.80 -1.42
C PHE A 301 31.34 2.66 -2.03
N VAL A 302 32.59 2.50 -1.58
CA VAL A 302 33.72 3.29 -2.10
C VAL A 302 34.03 2.95 -3.56
N ASP A 303 33.98 1.68 -3.94
CA ASP A 303 34.20 1.25 -5.33
C ASP A 303 33.15 1.87 -6.27
N CYS A 304 31.88 1.92 -5.85
CA CYS A 304 30.82 2.58 -6.60
C CYS A 304 30.97 4.11 -6.66
N LEU A 305 31.49 4.75 -5.60
CA LEU A 305 31.81 6.18 -5.62
C LEU A 305 32.92 6.50 -6.63
N ARG A 306 33.94 5.64 -6.73
CA ARG A 306 35.07 5.80 -7.65
C ARG A 306 34.67 5.53 -9.10
N THR A 307 33.99 4.42 -9.34
CA THR A 307 33.64 3.95 -10.69
C THR A 307 32.40 4.63 -11.26
N GLY A 308 31.54 5.19 -10.40
CA GLY A 308 30.23 5.68 -10.79
C GLY A 308 29.14 4.60 -10.89
N ALA A 309 29.49 3.31 -10.72
CA ALA A 309 28.57 2.18 -10.78
C ALA A 309 27.39 2.34 -9.79
N PRO A 310 26.19 1.79 -10.08
CA PRO A 310 25.05 1.92 -9.18
C PRO A 310 25.30 1.18 -7.85
N PHE A 311 24.78 1.74 -6.75
CA PHE A 311 24.78 1.02 -5.47
C PHE A 311 23.74 -0.10 -5.47
N GLU A 312 24.12 -1.27 -4.97
CA GLU A 312 23.18 -2.39 -4.82
C GLU A 312 22.04 -2.06 -3.85
N SER A 313 22.34 -1.35 -2.76
CA SER A 313 21.36 -0.88 -1.77
C SER A 313 21.18 0.64 -1.86
N SER A 314 20.93 1.14 -3.08
CA SER A 314 20.53 2.55 -3.27
C SER A 314 19.27 2.88 -2.44
N PRO A 315 19.00 4.15 -2.10
CA PRO A 315 17.81 4.51 -1.34
C PRO A 315 16.51 4.06 -2.02
N ARG A 316 16.43 4.18 -3.35
CA ARG A 316 15.30 3.67 -4.15
C ARG A 316 15.16 2.14 -4.07
N ASP A 317 16.27 1.41 -4.01
CA ASP A 317 16.23 -0.04 -3.78
C ASP A 317 15.75 -0.37 -2.36
N ASN A 318 16.31 0.30 -1.34
CA ASN A 318 15.96 0.03 0.05
C ASN A 318 14.50 0.38 0.39
N LEU A 319 13.91 1.39 -0.28
CA LEU A 319 12.47 1.69 -0.15
C LEU A 319 11.58 0.49 -0.49
N LYS A 320 12.01 -0.40 -1.39
CA LYS A 320 11.26 -1.63 -1.70
C LYS A 320 11.34 -2.64 -0.55
N THR A 321 12.48 -2.77 0.12
CA THR A 321 12.58 -3.57 1.36
C THR A 321 11.71 -2.96 2.47
N LEU A 322 11.73 -1.63 2.63
CA LEU A 322 10.92 -0.94 3.62
C LEU A 322 9.41 -1.07 3.33
N ARG A 323 9.00 -1.12 2.05
CA ARG A 323 7.62 -1.46 1.67
C ARG A 323 7.23 -2.85 2.15
N LEU A 324 8.07 -3.87 1.95
CA LEU A 324 7.79 -5.22 2.47
C LEU A 324 7.65 -5.24 3.99
N VAL A 325 8.43 -4.42 4.70
CA VAL A 325 8.27 -4.26 6.15
C VAL A 325 6.90 -3.67 6.47
N GLU A 326 6.50 -2.55 5.86
CA GLU A 326 5.17 -1.96 6.09
C GLU A 326 4.03 -2.91 5.72
N ASP A 327 4.12 -3.59 4.57
CA ASP A 327 3.13 -4.56 4.11
C ASP A 327 3.01 -5.72 5.11
N ALA A 328 4.12 -6.19 5.69
CA ALA A 328 4.10 -7.21 6.73
C ALA A 328 3.36 -6.74 8.01
N TYR A 329 3.59 -5.50 8.46
CA TYR A 329 2.82 -4.97 9.59
C TYR A 329 1.35 -4.74 9.27
N ALA A 330 1.03 -4.29 8.05
CA ALA A 330 -0.35 -4.18 7.59
C ALA A 330 -1.04 -5.55 7.62
N LYS A 331 -0.41 -6.58 7.02
CA LYS A 331 -0.92 -7.97 7.04
C LYS A 331 -1.00 -8.59 8.43
N ALA A 332 -0.11 -8.21 9.34
CA ALA A 332 -0.19 -8.66 10.73
C ALA A 332 -1.35 -8.01 11.49
N ALA A 333 -1.64 -6.73 11.21
CA ALA A 333 -2.75 -5.99 11.82
C ALA A 333 -4.13 -6.45 11.32
N GLU A 334 -4.19 -7.01 10.10
CA GLU A 334 -5.41 -7.61 9.52
C GLU A 334 -5.91 -8.85 10.30
N GLY A 335 -5.14 -9.42 11.24
CA GLY A 335 -5.52 -10.62 12.00
C GLY A 335 -5.32 -11.92 11.19
N PRO A 336 -5.91 -13.07 11.57
CA PRO A 336 -5.64 -14.33 10.89
C PRO A 336 -5.91 -14.41 9.36
N CYS A 337 -4.95 -14.05 8.49
CA CYS A 337 -4.68 -14.67 7.17
C CYS A 337 -4.54 -16.21 7.24
N LEU A 338 -5.60 -16.91 7.60
CA LEU A 338 -5.92 -18.19 7.01
C LEU A 338 -7.38 -18.04 6.61
N SER A 339 -7.60 -17.29 5.52
CA SER A 339 -8.76 -17.31 4.60
C SER A 339 -9.00 -15.94 3.95
N GLU A 340 -8.15 -15.52 3.01
CA GLU A 340 -8.63 -14.59 1.95
C GLU A 340 -8.12 -14.92 0.53
N ASN A 341 -7.31 -15.97 0.30
CA ASN A 341 -6.83 -16.33 -1.06
C ASN A 341 -6.64 -17.83 -1.36
N LEU A 342 -7.28 -18.72 -0.60
CA LEU A 342 -7.93 -19.86 -1.27
C LEU A 342 -9.34 -19.37 -1.55
N PRO A 343 -10.03 -19.74 -2.66
CA PRO A 343 -11.46 -19.60 -2.70
C PRO A 343 -11.98 -20.35 -1.46
N ALA A 344 -12.29 -19.61 -0.41
CA ALA A 344 -13.12 -20.15 0.63
C ALA A 344 -14.36 -20.61 -0.14
N ALA A 345 -14.69 -21.89 -0.04
CA ALA A 345 -16.08 -22.27 -0.27
C ALA A 345 -16.93 -21.21 0.43
N PRO A 346 -17.91 -20.60 -0.25
CA PRO A 346 -18.62 -19.44 0.27
C PRO A 346 -19.02 -19.74 1.72
N PRO A 347 -18.61 -18.92 2.71
CA PRO A 347 -19.04 -19.15 4.08
C PRO A 347 -20.56 -19.12 4.11
N GLU A 348 -21.15 -19.89 5.01
CA GLU A 348 -22.58 -19.94 5.30
C GLU A 348 -23.30 -18.61 5.09
N GLU A 349 -24.51 -18.69 4.54
CA GLU A 349 -25.50 -17.63 4.35
C GLU A 349 -25.22 -16.30 5.09
N VAL A 350 -24.42 -15.41 4.50
CA VAL A 350 -24.20 -14.06 5.06
C VAL A 350 -25.43 -13.22 4.73
N ARG A 351 -26.38 -13.14 5.67
CA ARG A 351 -27.52 -12.23 5.56
C ARG A 351 -27.05 -10.79 5.72
N ALA A 352 -27.21 -10.00 4.65
CA ALA A 352 -26.99 -8.56 4.67
C ALA A 352 -28.34 -7.84 4.82
N PRO A 353 -28.51 -6.94 5.81
CA PRO A 353 -29.70 -6.11 5.91
C PRO A 353 -29.99 -5.37 4.61
N HIS A 354 -31.27 -5.17 4.31
CA HIS A 354 -31.77 -4.54 3.08
C HIS A 354 -31.38 -5.22 1.76
N SER A 355 -30.85 -6.44 1.80
CA SER A 355 -30.63 -7.28 0.63
C SER A 355 -31.56 -8.50 0.70
N GLY A 356 -32.24 -8.82 -0.40
CA GLY A 356 -32.99 -10.06 -0.53
C GLY A 356 -32.07 -11.28 -0.57
N GLY A 357 -32.62 -12.45 -0.21
CA GLY A 357 -31.86 -13.71 -0.23
C GLY A 357 -30.75 -13.79 0.82
N ALA A 358 -30.11 -14.95 0.90
CA ALA A 358 -28.98 -15.19 1.82
C ALA A 358 -27.78 -15.89 1.14
N GLY A 359 -27.92 -16.33 -0.12
CA GLY A 359 -26.87 -17.00 -0.86
C GLY A 359 -25.75 -16.04 -1.30
N ALA A 360 -24.54 -16.56 -1.44
CA ALA A 360 -23.43 -15.84 -2.07
C ALA A 360 -23.65 -15.71 -3.59
N PRO A 361 -23.08 -14.68 -4.26
CA PRO A 361 -23.06 -14.62 -5.72
C PRO A 361 -22.25 -15.78 -6.30
N LYS A 362 -22.59 -16.20 -7.52
CA LYS A 362 -21.78 -17.11 -8.32
C LYS A 362 -20.52 -16.43 -8.83
N LEU A 363 -20.62 -15.14 -9.17
CA LEU A 363 -19.49 -14.34 -9.60
C LEU A 363 -18.58 -14.04 -8.40
N ILE A 364 -17.31 -14.41 -8.54
CA ILE A 364 -16.26 -14.01 -7.61
C ILE A 364 -15.77 -12.62 -8.01
N ALA A 365 -15.86 -11.67 -7.07
CA ALA A 365 -15.38 -10.32 -7.30
C ALA A 365 -13.85 -10.31 -7.51
N PRO A 366 -13.32 -9.61 -8.54
CA PRO A 366 -11.89 -9.42 -8.67
C PRO A 366 -11.35 -8.60 -7.48
N VAL A 367 -10.06 -8.78 -7.17
CA VAL A 367 -9.38 -7.93 -6.19
C VAL A 367 -9.58 -6.47 -6.57
N ASN A 368 -9.85 -5.63 -5.58
CA ASN A 368 -10.15 -4.20 -5.76
C ASN A 368 -11.49 -3.88 -6.46
N ALA A 369 -12.39 -4.85 -6.62
CA ALA A 369 -13.73 -4.59 -7.14
C ALA A 369 -14.45 -3.50 -6.35
N CYS A 370 -15.09 -2.58 -7.07
CA CYS A 370 -15.72 -1.39 -6.51
C CYS A 370 -17.23 -1.42 -6.68
N ASP A 371 -17.95 -1.24 -5.57
CA ASP A 371 -19.35 -0.82 -5.62
C ASP A 371 -19.41 0.71 -5.77
N CYS A 372 -19.74 1.19 -6.96
CA CYS A 372 -19.69 2.62 -7.28
C CYS A 372 -20.97 3.38 -6.94
N HIS A 373 -21.96 2.74 -6.30
CA HIS A 373 -23.17 3.44 -5.88
C HIS A 373 -23.84 2.72 -4.71
N PHE A 374 -23.79 3.31 -3.52
CA PHE A 374 -24.64 2.93 -2.40
C PHE A 374 -24.84 4.11 -1.45
N HIS A 375 -25.70 3.93 -0.46
CA HIS A 375 -26.15 4.95 0.47
C HIS A 375 -25.95 4.47 1.91
N ILE A 376 -25.54 5.37 2.80
CA ILE A 376 -25.49 5.12 4.25
C ILE A 376 -26.56 5.96 4.92
N TYR A 377 -27.32 5.33 5.82
CA TYR A 377 -28.24 6.00 6.73
C TYR A 377 -27.80 5.70 8.16
N ASP A 378 -27.59 6.75 8.93
CA ASP A 378 -27.10 6.63 10.31
C ASP A 378 -27.84 7.65 11.18
N SER A 379 -28.41 7.16 12.28
CA SER A 379 -29.24 7.94 13.20
C SER A 379 -28.46 8.99 13.99
N ARG A 380 -27.12 8.89 14.03
CA ARG A 380 -26.24 9.93 14.59
C ARG A 380 -26.32 11.24 13.82
N PHE A 381 -26.73 11.18 12.56
CA PHE A 381 -26.91 12.33 11.69
C PHE A 381 -28.42 12.54 11.45
N PRO A 382 -29.04 13.59 11.99
CA PRO A 382 -30.45 13.86 11.75
C PRO A 382 -30.67 14.41 10.32
N PRO A 383 -31.70 13.96 9.59
CA PRO A 383 -32.06 14.57 8.31
C PRO A 383 -32.58 16.01 8.54
N PRO A 384 -32.46 16.90 7.55
CA PRO A 384 -32.91 18.30 7.66
C PRO A 384 -34.43 18.45 7.77
N GLY A 385 -35.19 17.39 7.46
CA GLY A 385 -36.64 17.35 7.61
C GLY A 385 -37.20 15.94 7.43
N PRO A 386 -38.52 15.76 7.55
CA PRO A 386 -39.17 14.47 7.35
C PRO A 386 -38.91 13.95 5.94
N SER A 387 -38.40 12.72 5.82
CA SER A 387 -38.16 12.09 4.53
C SER A 387 -38.82 10.71 4.46
N LYS A 388 -39.59 10.49 3.39
CA LYS A 388 -40.16 9.19 3.04
C LYS A 388 -39.09 8.19 2.57
N ARG A 389 -37.86 8.63 2.29
CA ARG A 389 -36.76 7.78 1.80
C ARG A 389 -35.74 7.43 2.88
N LEU A 390 -36.00 7.82 4.13
CA LEU A 390 -35.15 7.45 5.26
C LEU A 390 -35.24 5.94 5.51
N VAL A 391 -34.10 5.29 5.66
CA VAL A 391 -33.97 3.86 5.95
C VAL A 391 -33.29 3.69 7.31
N THR A 392 -33.78 2.78 8.15
CA THR A 392 -33.13 2.39 9.41
C THR A 392 -32.22 1.20 9.17
N ASP A 393 -31.21 0.99 10.01
CA ASP A 393 -30.31 -0.18 9.95
C ASP A 393 -29.50 -0.29 8.64
N ALA A 394 -29.22 0.86 8.02
CA ALA A 394 -28.42 0.96 6.80
C ALA A 394 -27.10 1.73 7.03
N GLY A 395 -26.45 1.45 8.16
CA GLY A 395 -25.17 2.04 8.55
C GLY A 395 -23.97 1.36 7.89
N VAL A 396 -22.77 1.84 8.23
CA VAL A 396 -21.51 1.27 7.74
C VAL A 396 -21.33 -0.18 8.17
N ALA A 397 -21.77 -0.54 9.39
CA ALA A 397 -21.66 -1.89 9.92
C ALA A 397 -22.50 -2.89 9.09
N GLU A 398 -23.71 -2.49 8.70
CA GLU A 398 -24.62 -3.31 7.91
C GLU A 398 -24.16 -3.40 6.46
N TYR A 399 -23.65 -2.30 5.88
CA TYR A 399 -23.06 -2.36 4.54
C TYR A 399 -21.83 -3.27 4.49
N ARG A 400 -21.02 -3.35 5.55
CA ARG A 400 -19.89 -4.30 5.62
C ARG A 400 -20.34 -5.76 5.50
N LEU A 401 -21.56 -6.11 5.92
CA LEU A 401 -22.13 -7.45 5.70
C LEU A 401 -22.38 -7.68 4.20
N LEU A 402 -22.97 -6.70 3.50
CA LEU A 402 -23.18 -6.80 2.07
C LEU A 402 -21.84 -6.90 1.32
N ARG A 403 -20.88 -6.01 1.64
CA ARG A 403 -19.54 -6.00 1.04
C ARG A 403 -18.83 -7.34 1.18
N ARG A 404 -18.95 -8.01 2.33
CA ARG A 404 -18.46 -9.38 2.53
C ARG A 404 -19.21 -10.41 1.68
N ARG A 405 -20.53 -10.28 1.55
CA ARG A 405 -21.37 -11.18 0.76
C ARG A 405 -21.02 -11.12 -0.73
N ILE A 406 -20.84 -9.92 -1.29
CA ILE A 406 -20.57 -9.73 -2.74
C ILE A 406 -19.09 -9.66 -3.10
N GLY A 407 -18.20 -9.56 -2.10
CA GLY A 407 -16.74 -9.62 -2.28
C GLY A 407 -16.08 -8.31 -2.78
N THR A 408 -16.80 -7.18 -2.82
CA THR A 408 -16.19 -5.90 -3.20
C THR A 408 -15.24 -5.37 -2.13
N THR A 409 -14.21 -4.63 -2.52
CA THR A 409 -13.25 -4.04 -1.56
C THR A 409 -13.10 -2.53 -1.70
N ARG A 410 -13.66 -1.92 -2.74
CA ARG A 410 -13.77 -0.46 -2.89
C ARG A 410 -15.23 -0.04 -2.92
N ALA A 411 -15.52 1.19 -2.51
CA ALA A 411 -16.89 1.65 -2.40
C ALA A 411 -16.99 3.16 -2.67
N VAL A 412 -18.07 3.59 -3.31
CA VAL A 412 -18.40 5.01 -3.50
C VAL A 412 -19.72 5.32 -2.79
N VAL A 413 -19.61 6.03 -1.67
CA VAL A 413 -20.76 6.43 -0.84
C VAL A 413 -21.41 7.65 -1.49
N VAL A 414 -22.65 7.50 -1.91
CA VAL A 414 -23.42 8.60 -2.49
C VAL A 414 -24.32 9.18 -1.39
N THR A 415 -24.32 10.51 -1.23
CA THR A 415 -25.16 11.16 -0.22
C THR A 415 -26.63 10.88 -0.51
N PRO A 416 -27.39 10.29 0.45
CA PRO A 416 -28.79 9.95 0.22
C PRO A 416 -29.66 11.21 0.19
N SER A 417 -30.64 11.25 -0.72
CA SER A 417 -31.55 12.41 -0.84
C SER A 417 -32.30 12.78 0.46
N ALA A 418 -32.46 11.83 1.39
CA ALA A 418 -33.06 12.09 2.69
C ALA A 418 -32.27 13.07 3.57
N TYR A 419 -30.97 13.23 3.33
CA TYR A 419 -30.10 14.15 4.06
C TYR A 419 -29.99 15.54 3.41
N GLY A 420 -30.65 15.77 2.27
CA GLY A 420 -30.53 17.04 1.55
C GLY A 420 -29.08 17.34 1.17
N THR A 421 -28.58 18.51 1.57
CA THR A 421 -27.18 18.94 1.40
C THR A 421 -26.29 18.61 2.61
N ALA A 422 -26.79 17.88 3.61
CA ALA A 422 -26.02 17.48 4.79
C ALA A 422 -25.13 16.26 4.49
N ASN A 423 -23.90 16.52 4.05
CA ASN A 423 -22.96 15.47 3.61
C ASN A 423 -22.16 14.81 4.75
N ALA A 424 -22.37 15.21 6.01
CA ALA A 424 -21.59 14.72 7.15
C ALA A 424 -21.67 13.19 7.32
N VAL A 425 -22.83 12.59 7.08
CA VAL A 425 -23.01 11.12 7.11
C VAL A 425 -22.14 10.41 6.08
N THR A 426 -21.97 11.01 4.90
CA THR A 426 -21.14 10.46 3.81
C THR A 426 -19.66 10.62 4.12
N LEU A 427 -19.24 11.76 4.65
CA LEU A 427 -17.85 11.98 5.07
C LEU A 427 -17.45 11.05 6.23
N ASP A 428 -18.34 10.86 7.21
CA ASP A 428 -18.12 9.91 8.31
C ASP A 428 -18.03 8.46 7.79
N ALA A 429 -18.88 8.07 6.84
CA ALA A 429 -18.78 6.76 6.20
C ALA A 429 -17.44 6.57 5.48
N ILE A 430 -16.97 7.56 4.72
CA ILE A 430 -15.65 7.50 4.07
C ILE A 430 -14.54 7.34 5.11
N ALA A 431 -14.59 8.10 6.21
CA ALA A 431 -13.60 8.00 7.29
C ALA A 431 -13.59 6.59 7.93
N GLN A 432 -14.76 5.98 8.13
CA GLN A 432 -14.86 4.63 8.68
C GLN A 432 -14.37 3.52 7.73
N PHE A 433 -14.53 3.69 6.41
CA PHE A 433 -13.99 2.75 5.42
C PHE A 433 -12.50 2.99 5.14
N GLY A 434 -12.03 4.23 5.32
CA GLY A 434 -10.67 4.65 5.07
C GLY A 434 -10.42 5.14 3.63
N PRO A 435 -9.49 6.08 3.43
CA PRO A 435 -9.24 6.74 2.14
C PRO A 435 -8.61 5.81 1.08
N ALA A 436 -8.19 4.60 1.42
CA ALA A 436 -7.78 3.59 0.43
C ALA A 436 -8.98 2.86 -0.20
N HIS A 437 -10.13 2.81 0.51
CA HIS A 437 -11.25 1.95 0.16
C HIS A 437 -12.54 2.70 -0.17
N ALA A 438 -12.67 3.97 0.24
CA ALA A 438 -13.88 4.75 -0.01
C ALA A 438 -13.63 6.11 -0.69
N ARG A 439 -14.59 6.49 -1.53
CA ARG A 439 -14.79 7.84 -2.06
C ARG A 439 -16.25 8.22 -1.85
N GLY A 440 -16.59 9.48 -2.06
CA GLY A 440 -18.00 9.88 -2.01
C GLY A 440 -18.44 10.85 -3.07
N VAL A 441 -19.76 10.99 -3.14
CA VAL A 441 -20.46 11.94 -3.98
C VAL A 441 -21.41 12.75 -3.10
N ALA A 442 -21.18 14.06 -3.06
CA ALA A 442 -21.90 15.00 -2.21
C ALA A 442 -23.17 15.54 -2.90
N VAL A 443 -24.06 16.16 -2.13
CA VAL A 443 -25.15 17.01 -2.64
C VAL A 443 -24.90 18.43 -2.11
N VAL A 444 -24.86 19.41 -3.01
CA VAL A 444 -24.58 20.81 -2.67
C VAL A 444 -25.49 21.74 -3.46
N ASN A 445 -25.71 22.94 -2.93
CA ASN A 445 -26.41 24.03 -3.61
C ASN A 445 -25.42 25.09 -4.09
N THR A 446 -25.89 26.11 -4.82
CA THR A 446 -25.05 27.15 -5.42
C THR A 446 -24.40 28.11 -4.41
N ASP A 447 -24.89 28.12 -3.16
CA ASP A 447 -24.35 28.88 -2.03
C ASP A 447 -23.13 28.24 -1.37
N ILE A 448 -22.79 26.98 -1.71
CA ILE A 448 -21.57 26.32 -1.24
C ILE A 448 -20.33 27.18 -1.53
N THR A 449 -19.41 27.30 -0.60
CA THR A 449 -18.16 28.05 -0.78
C THR A 449 -17.04 27.18 -1.36
N ASP A 450 -16.03 27.79 -1.97
CA ASP A 450 -14.87 27.03 -2.48
C ASP A 450 -14.06 26.37 -1.35
N ALA A 451 -14.09 26.97 -0.15
CA ALA A 451 -13.47 26.40 1.04
C ALA A 451 -14.16 25.09 1.46
N GLU A 452 -15.50 25.08 1.51
CA GLU A 452 -16.26 23.86 1.82
C GLU A 452 -16.08 22.78 0.75
N LEU A 453 -16.02 23.15 -0.54
CA LEU A 453 -15.72 22.19 -1.61
C LEU A 453 -14.33 21.56 -1.44
N LYS A 454 -13.33 22.36 -1.05
CA LYS A 454 -11.97 21.86 -0.77
C LYS A 454 -11.93 20.94 0.45
N GLU A 455 -12.63 21.30 1.53
CA GLU A 455 -12.75 20.45 2.72
C GLU A 455 -13.39 19.10 2.38
N MET A 456 -14.46 19.11 1.58
CA MET A 456 -15.06 17.88 1.06
C MET A 456 -14.09 17.06 0.19
N ALA A 457 -13.22 17.72 -0.59
CA ALA A 457 -12.20 17.03 -1.39
C ALA A 457 -11.16 16.32 -0.53
N GLU A 458 -10.72 16.97 0.54
CA GLU A 458 -9.82 16.39 1.54
C GLU A 458 -10.50 15.22 2.28
N GLY A 459 -11.80 15.34 2.55
CA GLY A 459 -12.65 14.28 3.10
C GLY A 459 -12.98 13.12 2.15
N GLY A 460 -12.51 13.16 0.90
CA GLY A 460 -12.63 12.06 -0.07
C GLY A 460 -13.81 12.14 -1.05
N ILE A 461 -14.52 13.27 -1.12
CA ILE A 461 -15.54 13.52 -2.14
C ILE A 461 -14.87 13.72 -3.52
N ARG A 462 -15.48 13.15 -4.57
CA ARG A 462 -14.99 13.21 -5.96
C ARG A 462 -16.06 13.60 -6.97
N GLY A 463 -17.24 13.98 -6.50
CA GLY A 463 -18.34 14.39 -7.35
C GLY A 463 -19.48 15.01 -6.57
N ILE A 464 -20.38 15.66 -7.30
CA ILE A 464 -21.65 16.17 -6.78
C ILE A 464 -22.82 15.53 -7.51
N ARG A 465 -23.93 15.28 -6.83
CA ARG A 465 -25.11 14.60 -7.37
C ARG A 465 -26.30 15.53 -7.54
N PHE A 466 -27.00 15.35 -8.66
CA PHE A 466 -28.31 15.91 -8.93
C PHE A 466 -29.34 14.79 -9.09
N THR A 467 -30.28 14.69 -8.14
CA THR A 467 -31.43 13.77 -8.22
C THR A 467 -32.68 14.57 -8.56
N LEU A 468 -33.13 14.49 -9.83
CA LEU A 468 -34.18 15.35 -10.39
C LEU A 468 -35.32 14.59 -11.07
N PHE A 469 -35.24 13.24 -11.13
CA PHE A 469 -36.30 12.43 -11.74
C PHE A 469 -37.66 12.58 -11.05
N ASP A 470 -37.66 12.91 -9.75
CA ASP A 470 -38.86 13.17 -8.95
C ASP A 470 -38.78 14.60 -8.36
N PRO A 471 -39.42 15.58 -9.01
CA PRO A 471 -39.40 16.97 -8.57
C PRO A 471 -39.94 17.20 -7.16
N THR A 472 -40.77 16.28 -6.64
CA THR A 472 -41.41 16.45 -5.31
C THR A 472 -40.44 16.23 -4.15
N THR A 473 -39.27 15.63 -4.43
CA THR A 473 -38.24 15.29 -3.44
C THR A 473 -36.88 15.91 -3.77
N ALA A 474 -36.80 16.68 -4.85
CA ALA A 474 -35.57 17.30 -5.31
C ALA A 474 -35.16 18.44 -4.37
N VAL A 475 -33.91 18.41 -3.92
CA VAL A 475 -33.29 19.46 -3.08
C VAL A 475 -32.32 20.36 -3.88
N VAL A 476 -32.20 20.08 -5.18
CA VAL A 476 -31.39 20.79 -6.17
C VAL A 476 -32.23 20.98 -7.44
N GLY A 477 -31.81 21.89 -8.33
CA GLY A 477 -32.51 22.17 -9.60
C GLY A 477 -31.64 22.03 -10.85
N PHE A 478 -32.28 21.99 -12.03
CA PHE A 478 -31.58 21.90 -13.33
C PHE A 478 -30.70 23.13 -13.58
N GLU A 479 -31.15 24.30 -13.14
CA GLU A 479 -30.44 25.58 -13.23
C GLU A 479 -29.12 25.60 -12.44
N MET A 480 -28.97 24.71 -11.46
CA MET A 480 -27.77 24.60 -10.63
C MET A 480 -26.66 23.76 -11.30
N ILE A 481 -26.99 22.91 -12.28
CA ILE A 481 -26.06 21.92 -12.85
C ILE A 481 -24.87 22.62 -13.51
N GLU A 482 -25.11 23.53 -14.46
CA GLU A 482 -24.04 24.19 -15.22
C GLU A 482 -23.11 25.07 -14.35
N PRO A 483 -23.60 25.94 -13.44
CA PRO A 483 -22.71 26.75 -12.61
C PRO A 483 -21.90 25.88 -11.63
N LEU A 484 -22.50 24.87 -11.00
CA LEU A 484 -21.77 23.98 -10.09
C LEU A 484 -20.78 23.08 -10.82
N ALA A 485 -21.13 22.58 -12.01
CA ALA A 485 -20.21 21.81 -12.85
C ALA A 485 -18.91 22.58 -13.09
N ARG A 486 -18.99 23.87 -13.48
CA ARG A 486 -17.81 24.70 -13.69
C ARG A 486 -16.92 24.77 -12.45
N ARG A 487 -17.50 24.92 -11.26
CA ARG A 487 -16.75 25.01 -10.01
C ARG A 487 -16.07 23.69 -9.63
N VAL A 488 -16.76 22.57 -9.76
CA VAL A 488 -16.19 21.26 -9.37
C VAL A 488 -15.24 20.68 -10.42
N ASN A 489 -15.30 21.16 -11.68
CA ASN A 489 -14.38 20.76 -12.74
C ASN A 489 -12.91 21.04 -12.36
N ASP A 490 -12.64 22.17 -11.72
CA ASP A 490 -11.29 22.57 -11.31
C ASP A 490 -10.71 21.69 -10.19
N LEU A 491 -11.59 20.98 -9.47
CA LEU A 491 -11.23 19.97 -8.47
C LEU A 491 -11.03 18.57 -9.09
N GLY A 492 -11.23 18.43 -10.41
CA GLY A 492 -11.22 17.14 -11.11
C GLY A 492 -12.44 16.27 -10.80
N TRP A 493 -13.53 16.85 -10.31
CA TRP A 493 -14.74 16.11 -9.91
C TRP A 493 -15.72 15.94 -11.06
N HIS A 494 -16.60 14.94 -10.92
CA HIS A 494 -17.71 14.71 -11.85
C HIS A 494 -19.04 15.27 -11.34
N VAL A 495 -19.99 15.46 -12.26
CA VAL A 495 -21.40 15.67 -11.94
C VAL A 495 -22.18 14.38 -12.17
N GLN A 496 -22.82 13.86 -11.13
CA GLN A 496 -23.62 12.66 -11.16
C GLN A 496 -25.10 13.03 -11.35
N LEU A 497 -25.76 12.47 -12.36
CA LEU A 497 -27.11 12.84 -12.77
C LEU A 497 -28.07 11.66 -12.66
N HIS A 498 -29.08 11.80 -11.81
CA HIS A 498 -30.21 10.88 -11.68
C HIS A 498 -31.47 11.58 -12.20
N LEU A 499 -31.71 11.42 -13.50
CA LEU A 499 -32.79 12.03 -14.28
C LEU A 499 -33.72 10.95 -14.84
N ALA A 500 -34.95 11.30 -15.17
CA ALA A 500 -35.81 10.45 -16.00
C ALA A 500 -35.33 10.46 -17.46
N GLY A 501 -35.57 9.39 -18.23
CA GLY A 501 -35.21 9.34 -19.65
C GLY A 501 -35.74 10.53 -20.47
N ASP A 502 -37.00 10.93 -20.25
CA ASP A 502 -37.58 12.10 -20.94
C ASP A 502 -36.85 13.41 -20.62
N GLN A 503 -36.40 13.58 -19.37
CA GLN A 503 -35.60 14.73 -18.97
C GLN A 503 -34.24 14.73 -19.68
N ILE A 504 -33.59 13.57 -19.82
CA ILE A 504 -32.31 13.47 -20.55
C ILE A 504 -32.49 13.92 -22.01
N ALA A 505 -33.58 13.50 -22.66
CA ALA A 505 -33.90 13.91 -24.03
C ALA A 505 -34.22 15.42 -24.12
N GLN A 506 -35.02 15.93 -23.19
CA GLN A 506 -35.41 17.34 -23.14
C GLN A 506 -34.22 18.28 -22.89
N TYR A 507 -33.29 17.89 -22.01
CA TYR A 507 -32.18 18.74 -21.56
C TYR A 507 -30.86 18.46 -22.27
N GLU A 508 -30.85 17.80 -23.44
CA GLU A 508 -29.63 17.51 -24.21
C GLU A 508 -28.75 18.76 -24.41
N ALA A 509 -29.36 19.90 -24.79
CA ALA A 509 -28.62 21.14 -25.01
C ALA A 509 -27.90 21.65 -23.77
N LEU A 510 -28.44 21.42 -22.57
CA LEU A 510 -27.77 21.73 -21.29
C LEU A 510 -26.63 20.75 -21.03
N LEU A 511 -26.91 19.45 -21.16
CA LEU A 511 -25.92 18.38 -20.91
C LEU A 511 -24.68 18.53 -21.79
N MET A 512 -24.86 18.95 -23.05
CA MET A 512 -23.77 19.19 -23.99
C MET A 512 -22.84 20.37 -23.62
N ARG A 513 -23.24 21.25 -22.70
CA ARG A 513 -22.44 22.39 -22.22
C ARG A 513 -21.68 22.11 -20.93
N ILE A 514 -21.97 20.99 -20.25
CA ILE A 514 -21.30 20.64 -19.00
C ILE A 514 -19.81 20.36 -19.28
N VAL A 515 -18.95 21.06 -18.55
CA VAL A 515 -17.49 20.99 -18.74
C VAL A 515 -16.83 19.83 -18.00
N SER A 516 -17.39 19.46 -16.85
CA SER A 516 -16.96 18.36 -15.98
C SER A 516 -17.29 17.01 -16.59
N PRO A 517 -16.63 15.93 -16.13
CA PRO A 517 -17.12 14.59 -16.40
C PRO A 517 -18.56 14.41 -15.92
N ILE A 518 -19.39 13.71 -16.71
CA ILE A 518 -20.78 13.38 -16.37
C ILE A 518 -20.84 11.91 -15.97
N VAL A 519 -21.61 11.58 -14.93
CA VAL A 519 -21.93 10.21 -14.56
C VAL A 519 -23.45 10.06 -14.55
N PHE A 520 -24.02 9.28 -15.47
CA PHE A 520 -25.45 8.95 -15.41
C PHE A 520 -25.71 7.81 -14.42
N ASP A 521 -26.59 8.04 -13.46
CA ASP A 521 -27.07 7.01 -12.54
C ASP A 521 -28.04 6.05 -13.25
N HIS A 522 -28.07 4.80 -12.78
CA HIS A 522 -29.09 3.79 -13.12
C HIS A 522 -29.36 3.68 -14.63
N MET A 523 -28.27 3.63 -15.42
CA MET A 523 -28.30 3.54 -16.88
C MET A 523 -29.14 4.62 -17.58
N GLY A 524 -29.31 5.78 -16.93
CA GLY A 524 -30.08 6.92 -17.45
C GLY A 524 -31.59 6.73 -17.38
N ARG A 525 -32.10 5.78 -16.59
CA ARG A 525 -33.54 5.49 -16.41
C ARG A 525 -34.32 5.41 -17.72
N LEU A 526 -33.81 4.62 -18.66
CA LEU A 526 -34.48 4.43 -19.95
C LEU A 526 -35.81 3.69 -19.72
N PRO A 527 -36.95 4.31 -20.06
CA PRO A 527 -38.25 3.73 -19.78
C PRO A 527 -38.47 2.49 -20.65
N GLN A 528 -39.04 1.46 -20.05
CA GLN A 528 -39.56 0.29 -20.76
C GLN A 528 -41.02 0.51 -21.15
N PRO A 529 -41.44 0.06 -22.35
CA PRO A 529 -40.75 -0.91 -23.21
C PRO A 529 -39.80 -0.32 -24.26
N GLN A 530 -39.61 1.01 -24.31
CA GLN A 530 -38.77 1.63 -25.35
C GLN A 530 -37.30 1.24 -25.24
N GLY A 531 -36.75 1.22 -24.02
CA GLY A 531 -35.36 0.84 -23.74
C GLY A 531 -34.37 1.56 -24.66
N LEU A 532 -33.65 0.79 -25.50
CA LEU A 532 -32.67 1.30 -26.47
C LEU A 532 -33.28 2.21 -27.55
N GLY A 533 -34.58 2.06 -27.84
CA GLY A 533 -35.30 2.92 -28.78
C GLY A 533 -35.68 4.28 -28.21
N HIS A 534 -35.46 4.52 -26.92
CA HIS A 534 -35.77 5.80 -26.29
C HIS A 534 -34.74 6.89 -26.71
N PRO A 535 -35.17 8.14 -27.02
CA PRO A 535 -34.25 9.21 -27.45
C PRO A 535 -33.06 9.46 -26.51
N ALA A 536 -33.27 9.28 -25.21
CA ALA A 536 -32.23 9.43 -24.18
C ALA A 536 -31.01 8.52 -24.39
N PHE A 537 -31.20 7.30 -24.91
CA PHE A 537 -30.06 6.41 -25.21
C PHE A 537 -29.10 7.06 -26.22
N GLY A 538 -29.66 7.67 -27.27
CA GLY A 538 -28.88 8.41 -28.27
C GLY A 538 -28.16 9.63 -27.69
N VAL A 539 -28.80 10.36 -26.77
CA VAL A 539 -28.19 11.50 -26.07
C VAL A 539 -26.98 11.04 -25.24
N ILE A 540 -27.16 10.01 -24.41
CA ILE A 540 -26.10 9.46 -23.56
C ILE A 540 -24.94 8.95 -24.42
N ARG A 541 -25.23 8.25 -25.53
CA ARG A 541 -24.21 7.80 -26.48
C ARG A 541 -23.39 8.95 -27.06
N ARG A 542 -24.04 10.01 -27.55
CA ARG A 542 -23.33 11.20 -28.05
C ARG A 542 -22.46 11.84 -26.96
N LEU A 543 -22.92 11.87 -25.71
CA LEU A 543 -22.14 12.39 -24.58
C LEU A 543 -20.95 11.49 -24.22
N ILE A 544 -21.07 10.16 -24.33
CA ILE A 544 -19.98 9.20 -24.17
C ILE A 544 -18.94 9.39 -25.27
N ASP A 545 -19.37 9.54 -26.53
CA ASP A 545 -18.47 9.70 -27.68
C ASP A 545 -17.64 11.00 -27.60
N ARG A 546 -18.06 11.99 -26.80
CA ARG A 546 -17.27 13.20 -26.48
C ARG A 546 -16.20 12.97 -25.39
N GLY A 547 -16.12 11.77 -24.82
CA GLY A 547 -15.00 11.28 -24.00
C GLY A 547 -15.07 11.57 -22.51
N LYS A 548 -16.07 12.32 -22.03
CA LYS A 548 -16.19 12.76 -20.61
C LYS A 548 -17.37 12.14 -19.85
N THR A 549 -18.08 11.18 -20.43
CA THR A 549 -19.32 10.66 -19.84
C THR A 549 -19.18 9.20 -19.45
N TRP A 550 -19.70 8.88 -18.26
CA TRP A 550 -19.73 7.56 -17.66
C TRP A 550 -21.17 7.16 -17.36
N VAL A 551 -21.41 5.86 -17.23
CA VAL A 551 -22.73 5.31 -16.86
C VAL A 551 -22.59 4.28 -15.75
N LYS A 552 -23.44 4.37 -14.73
CA LYS A 552 -23.54 3.37 -13.67
C LYS A 552 -24.53 2.28 -14.06
N LEU A 553 -24.03 1.07 -14.23
CA LEU A 553 -24.81 -0.16 -14.37
C LEU A 553 -25.32 -0.56 -12.98
N SER A 554 -26.48 -0.04 -12.60
CA SER A 554 -27.05 -0.14 -11.24
C SER A 554 -28.58 -0.06 -11.31
N SER A 555 -29.25 -0.49 -10.24
CA SER A 555 -30.71 -0.35 -10.04
C SER A 555 -31.60 -0.86 -11.18
N VAL A 556 -31.22 -1.97 -11.80
CA VAL A 556 -31.99 -2.63 -12.89
C VAL A 556 -33.45 -2.91 -12.52
N TYR A 557 -33.79 -3.00 -11.23
CA TYR A 557 -35.14 -3.23 -10.76
C TYR A 557 -36.07 -2.01 -10.91
N GLN A 558 -35.55 -0.77 -10.95
CA GLN A 558 -36.39 0.44 -10.90
C GLN A 558 -37.22 0.65 -12.16
N ASP A 559 -36.70 0.27 -13.33
CA ASP A 559 -37.33 0.50 -14.64
C ASP A 559 -37.64 -0.81 -15.39
N SER A 560 -37.43 -1.97 -14.77
CA SER A 560 -37.73 -3.28 -15.38
C SER A 560 -39.22 -3.61 -15.31
N LYS A 561 -39.75 -4.17 -16.40
CA LYS A 561 -41.07 -4.81 -16.48
C LYS A 561 -40.98 -6.33 -16.38
N VAL A 562 -39.78 -6.91 -16.56
CA VAL A 562 -39.51 -8.35 -16.46
C VAL A 562 -39.26 -8.77 -15.00
N GLY A 563 -38.47 -8.00 -14.27
CA GLY A 563 -38.11 -8.29 -12.88
C GLY A 563 -37.06 -9.41 -12.70
N PRO A 564 -36.82 -9.85 -11.45
CA PRO A 564 -35.82 -10.88 -11.14
C PRO A 564 -36.20 -12.27 -11.69
N PRO A 565 -35.22 -13.16 -11.87
CA PRO A 565 -33.80 -12.96 -11.54
C PRO A 565 -33.00 -12.28 -12.67
N THR A 566 -33.54 -12.19 -13.89
CA THR A 566 -32.76 -11.81 -15.08
C THR A 566 -32.77 -10.32 -15.40
N TYR A 567 -33.86 -9.62 -15.05
CA TYR A 567 -34.10 -8.24 -15.45
C TYR A 567 -33.82 -8.03 -16.95
N ALA A 568 -34.26 -8.99 -17.78
CA ALA A 568 -33.76 -9.16 -19.14
C ALA A 568 -33.84 -7.90 -20.00
N ASP A 569 -34.89 -7.09 -19.80
CA ASP A 569 -35.12 -5.82 -20.48
C ASP A 569 -34.10 -4.73 -20.11
N GLN A 570 -33.71 -4.65 -18.85
CA GLN A 570 -32.67 -3.73 -18.36
C GLN A 570 -31.25 -4.27 -18.59
N SER A 571 -31.08 -5.59 -18.54
CA SER A 571 -29.83 -6.27 -18.88
C SER A 571 -29.41 -6.03 -20.35
N GLU A 572 -30.36 -5.89 -21.28
CA GLU A 572 -30.07 -5.52 -22.68
C GLU A 572 -29.47 -4.10 -22.77
N ILE A 573 -29.94 -3.16 -21.94
CA ILE A 573 -29.40 -1.80 -21.87
C ILE A 573 -27.97 -1.81 -21.32
N ALA A 574 -27.73 -2.53 -20.22
CA ALA A 574 -26.40 -2.67 -19.64
C ALA A 574 -25.39 -3.24 -20.67
N ARG A 575 -25.77 -4.31 -21.38
CA ARG A 575 -24.96 -4.89 -22.45
C ARG A 575 -24.72 -3.91 -23.60
N ALA A 576 -25.74 -3.13 -24.00
CA ALA A 576 -25.59 -2.16 -25.07
C ALA A 576 -24.56 -1.08 -24.73
N PHE A 577 -24.57 -0.55 -23.51
CA PHE A 577 -23.56 0.42 -23.07
C PHE A 577 -22.16 -0.20 -22.95
N LEU A 578 -22.05 -1.41 -22.37
CA LEU A 578 -20.76 -2.14 -22.28
C LEU A 578 -20.17 -2.45 -23.65
N ARG A 579 -20.97 -2.89 -24.62
CA ARG A 579 -20.51 -3.13 -26.00
C ARG A 579 -20.00 -1.86 -26.66
N ALA A 580 -20.59 -0.71 -26.33
CA ALA A 580 -20.37 0.52 -27.05
C ALA A 580 -19.30 1.44 -26.41
N ALA A 581 -19.00 1.30 -25.11
CA ALA A 581 -17.93 2.04 -24.42
C ALA A 581 -17.55 1.35 -23.09
N PRO A 582 -16.89 0.18 -23.13
CA PRO A 582 -16.56 -0.59 -21.93
C PRO A 582 -15.66 0.16 -20.93
N GLU A 583 -14.86 1.11 -21.40
CA GLU A 583 -14.02 2.01 -20.61
C GLU A 583 -14.76 3.17 -19.92
N ARG A 584 -16.08 3.26 -20.09
CA ARG A 584 -16.94 4.30 -19.51
C ARG A 584 -18.05 3.76 -18.61
N MET A 585 -17.96 2.48 -18.24
CA MET A 585 -18.98 1.80 -17.43
C MET A 585 -18.46 1.50 -16.03
N VAL A 586 -19.29 1.70 -15.02
CA VAL A 586 -19.02 1.28 -13.64
C VAL A 586 -20.25 0.57 -13.07
N TRP A 587 -20.07 -0.34 -12.12
CA TRP A 587 -21.19 -1.04 -11.48
C TRP A 587 -21.51 -0.46 -10.09
N GLY A 588 -22.76 -0.54 -9.65
CA GLY A 588 -23.13 -0.21 -8.27
C GLY A 588 -24.39 -0.93 -7.79
N SER A 589 -24.47 -1.18 -6.47
CA SER A 589 -25.57 -1.93 -5.85
C SER A 589 -26.86 -1.12 -5.70
N ASP A 590 -26.72 0.19 -5.44
CA ASP A 590 -27.78 1.09 -4.95
C ASP A 590 -28.35 0.66 -3.59
N TRP A 591 -27.60 -0.14 -2.82
CA TRP A 591 -27.96 -0.50 -1.45
C TRP A 591 -28.13 0.77 -0.59
N PRO A 592 -29.14 0.86 0.31
CA PRO A 592 -30.09 -0.17 0.75
C PRO A 592 -31.39 -0.18 -0.08
N HIS A 593 -31.33 0.22 -1.34
CA HIS A 593 -32.46 0.29 -2.29
C HIS A 593 -33.61 1.16 -1.74
N PRO A 594 -33.39 2.47 -1.55
CA PRO A 594 -34.36 3.35 -0.89
C PRO A 594 -35.69 3.51 -1.67
N THR A 595 -35.74 3.11 -2.94
CA THR A 595 -36.98 3.07 -3.74
C THR A 595 -37.84 1.84 -3.43
N GLU A 596 -37.23 0.74 -2.99
CA GLU A 596 -37.90 -0.54 -2.77
C GLU A 596 -38.22 -0.72 -1.28
N ARG A 597 -39.49 -0.63 -0.88
CA ARG A 597 -39.88 -0.76 0.54
C ARG A 597 -40.20 -2.20 0.94
N ASP A 598 -41.09 -2.83 0.18
CA ASP A 598 -41.70 -4.10 0.58
C ASP A 598 -40.84 -5.31 0.19
N ARG A 599 -40.16 -5.24 -0.96
CA ARG A 599 -39.32 -6.32 -1.48
C ARG A 599 -37.99 -5.79 -1.96
N LYS A 600 -36.95 -6.01 -1.16
CA LYS A 600 -35.58 -5.67 -1.54
C LYS A 600 -35.05 -6.62 -2.62
N PRO A 601 -34.31 -6.12 -3.62
CA PRO A 601 -33.62 -6.97 -4.58
C PRO A 601 -32.52 -7.78 -3.87
N ASP A 602 -32.13 -8.91 -4.46
CA ASP A 602 -31.04 -9.73 -3.95
C ASP A 602 -29.71 -9.28 -4.59
N ASP A 603 -28.85 -8.63 -3.80
CA ASP A 603 -27.60 -8.07 -4.32
C ASP A 603 -26.64 -9.14 -4.87
N ALA A 604 -26.72 -10.39 -4.39
CA ALA A 604 -25.93 -11.47 -4.97
C ALA A 604 -26.39 -11.77 -6.40
N GLN A 605 -27.71 -11.77 -6.64
CA GLN A 605 -28.26 -11.91 -8.00
C GLN A 605 -27.93 -10.68 -8.86
N LEU A 606 -28.03 -9.46 -8.30
CA LEU A 606 -27.65 -8.24 -9.03
C LEU A 606 -26.16 -8.23 -9.42
N PHE A 607 -25.29 -8.75 -8.55
CA PHE A 607 -23.87 -8.88 -8.85
C PHE A 607 -23.61 -9.97 -9.89
N ASP A 608 -24.34 -11.09 -9.86
CA ASP A 608 -24.24 -12.15 -10.87
C ASP A 608 -24.62 -11.69 -12.28
N LEU A 609 -25.51 -10.70 -12.42
CA LEU A 609 -25.82 -10.09 -13.73
C LEU A 609 -24.58 -9.50 -14.40
N VAL A 610 -23.56 -9.09 -13.63
CA VAL A 610 -22.29 -8.61 -14.20
C VAL A 610 -21.62 -9.68 -15.05
N ALA A 611 -21.68 -10.95 -14.64
CA ALA A 611 -21.13 -12.05 -15.44
C ALA A 611 -21.93 -12.27 -16.74
N GLU A 612 -23.22 -11.97 -16.75
CA GLU A 612 -24.06 -12.03 -17.95
C GLU A 612 -23.86 -10.84 -18.89
N TRP A 613 -23.47 -9.68 -18.37
CA TRP A 613 -23.23 -8.48 -19.16
C TRP A 613 -21.80 -8.43 -19.70
N ALA A 614 -20.84 -8.91 -18.91
CA ALA A 614 -19.42 -8.97 -19.18
C ALA A 614 -18.91 -10.42 -19.02
N PRO A 615 -19.07 -11.26 -20.06
CA PRO A 615 -18.73 -12.69 -19.98
C PRO A 615 -17.22 -12.96 -19.91
N ASP A 616 -16.38 -12.05 -20.42
CA ASP A 616 -14.92 -12.15 -20.29
C ASP A 616 -14.39 -11.46 -19.03
N GLU A 617 -13.32 -12.00 -18.47
CA GLU A 617 -12.72 -11.52 -17.21
C GLU A 617 -12.11 -10.13 -17.33
N THR A 618 -11.50 -9.81 -18.47
CA THR A 618 -10.90 -8.50 -18.74
C THR A 618 -11.94 -7.38 -18.66
N LEU A 619 -13.13 -7.60 -19.25
CA LEU A 619 -14.22 -6.65 -19.20
C LEU A 619 -14.80 -6.50 -17.80
N ARG A 620 -14.91 -7.60 -17.03
CA ARG A 620 -15.29 -7.53 -15.61
C ARG A 620 -14.28 -6.75 -14.78
N HIS A 621 -12.98 -7.01 -14.97
CA HIS A 621 -11.92 -6.28 -14.30
C HIS A 621 -11.98 -4.79 -14.64
N ARG A 622 -12.18 -4.45 -15.93
CA ARG A 622 -12.35 -3.07 -16.35
C ARG A 622 -13.55 -2.39 -15.68
N LEU A 623 -14.72 -3.04 -15.71
CA LEU A 623 -15.96 -2.52 -15.14
C LEU A 623 -15.89 -2.33 -13.61
N LEU A 624 -15.27 -3.28 -12.91
CA LEU A 624 -15.27 -3.34 -11.44
C LEU A 624 -14.02 -2.72 -10.79
N VAL A 625 -12.89 -2.60 -11.50
CA VAL A 625 -11.59 -2.22 -10.92
C VAL A 625 -10.98 -1.02 -11.62
N ASP A 626 -10.68 -1.12 -12.91
CA ASP A 626 -9.92 -0.10 -13.64
C ASP A 626 -10.70 1.20 -13.82
N ASN A 627 -11.97 1.09 -14.27
CA ASN A 627 -12.84 2.23 -14.49
C ASN A 627 -13.16 2.98 -13.18
N PRO A 628 -13.52 2.31 -12.07
CA PRO A 628 -13.67 2.98 -10.78
C PRO A 628 -12.37 3.65 -10.30
N ALA A 629 -11.21 3.04 -10.53
CA ALA A 629 -9.93 3.64 -10.18
C ALA A 629 -9.65 4.94 -10.96
N GLU A 630 -9.97 4.97 -12.25
CA GLU A 630 -9.88 6.17 -13.08
C GLU A 630 -10.89 7.25 -12.65
N LEU A 631 -12.17 6.89 -12.54
CA LEU A 631 -13.25 7.86 -12.30
C LEU A 631 -13.21 8.47 -10.90
N TYR A 632 -12.85 7.70 -9.87
CA TYR A 632 -12.89 8.15 -8.47
C TYR A 632 -11.49 8.31 -7.84
N GLY A 633 -10.42 8.05 -8.59
CA GLY A 633 -9.04 8.24 -8.13
C GLY A 633 -8.64 7.26 -7.01
N PHE A 634 -8.94 5.98 -7.18
CA PHE A 634 -8.36 4.93 -6.32
C PHE A 634 -6.94 4.57 -6.80
N PRO A 635 -6.05 4.10 -5.90
CA PRO A 635 -4.75 3.57 -6.31
C PRO A 635 -4.91 2.46 -7.35
N ARG A 636 -4.08 2.50 -8.40
CA ARG A 636 -4.05 1.44 -9.42
C ARG A 636 -3.17 0.28 -8.96
#